data_AF-A0A1G4WYW2-F1
#
_entry.id   AF-A0A1G4WYW2-F1
#
_cell.length_a   1.000
_cell.length_b   1.000
_cell.length_c   1.000
_cell.angle_alpha   90.00
_cell.angle_beta   90.00
_cell.angle_gamma   90.00
#
_symmetry.space_group_name_H-M   'P 1'
#
loop_
_entity.id
_entity.type
_entity.pdbx_description
1 polymer ?
#
loop_
_entity_poly.entity_id
_entity_poly.type
_entity_poly.pdbx_seq_one_letter_code
_entity_poly.pdbx_strand_id
1 'polypeptide(L)'
;MTTTVPQVTATQPGVISEPTFEQLATRVDDAVKALESLDPAARTVAEELKAAVEAIHRAGLVTIVRSLRADDATRPVLFDLVDDPVVHLLLSLHQIVRPDPMTEATRALQEVRPQLQGHGGDVTLVRIDGGIAFVRLTGACNGCSMSSVTLRNLVEKALVDGVAAINGIEVVPNEPEQTVISPESLFSTVHADDGWAHAGAVTDMPVNGLVAPVVTTQPTGQEVSVLLVSRSGQLSCYVNECAHEALPLDNAVFDAENGTLTCPWHGFCYDAGSGECLTAPEAQLEQLPLRVSNGQIWIRVGP
;
A
#
# COMPACT_ATOMS: atom_id res chain seq x y z
N MET A 1 26.23 1.40 81.54
CA MET A 1 24.94 0.91 81.03
C MET A 1 24.84 1.38 79.59
N THR A 2 25.23 0.53 78.65
CA THR A 2 25.25 0.82 77.21
C THR A 2 23.97 0.22 76.64
N THR A 3 22.99 1.06 76.34
CA THR A 3 21.70 0.64 75.80
C THR A 3 21.80 0.49 74.30
N THR A 4 21.78 -0.75 73.83
CA THR A 4 21.69 -1.11 72.41
C THR A 4 20.25 -0.90 71.94
N VAL A 5 20.04 -0.02 70.97
CA VAL A 5 18.75 0.16 70.28
C VAL A 5 18.66 -0.87 69.14
N PRO A 6 17.59 -1.67 69.03
CA PRO A 6 17.46 -2.65 67.95
C PRO A 6 17.14 -1.94 66.62
N GLN A 7 17.85 -2.32 65.55
CA GLN A 7 17.53 -1.88 64.20
C GLN A 7 16.21 -2.52 63.75
N VAL A 8 15.25 -1.68 63.39
CA VAL A 8 14.03 -2.06 62.68
C VAL A 8 14.39 -2.19 61.21
N THR A 9 14.38 -3.42 60.69
CA THR A 9 14.54 -3.68 59.26
C THR A 9 13.32 -3.14 58.52
N ALA A 10 13.51 -2.10 57.71
CA ALA A 10 12.47 -1.58 56.83
C ALA A 10 12.20 -2.60 55.71
N THR A 11 11.00 -3.19 55.71
CA THR A 11 10.48 -3.96 54.58
C THR A 11 10.33 -3.02 53.39
N GLN A 12 11.03 -3.29 52.28
CA GLN A 12 10.84 -2.56 51.04
C GLN A 12 9.40 -2.75 50.51
N PRO A 13 8.74 -1.71 49.98
CA PRO A 13 7.46 -1.87 49.31
C PRO A 13 7.67 -2.70 48.05
N GLY A 14 6.89 -3.77 47.89
CA GLY A 14 6.94 -4.63 46.70
C GLY A 14 6.70 -3.83 45.43
N VAL A 15 7.62 -3.94 44.47
CA VAL A 15 7.47 -3.40 43.12
C VAL A 15 6.29 -4.10 42.48
N ILE A 16 5.17 -3.39 42.31
CA ILE A 16 4.08 -3.85 41.46
C ILE A 16 4.56 -3.64 40.02
N SER A 17 5.02 -4.71 39.38
CA SER A 17 5.39 -4.69 37.96
C SER A 17 4.14 -4.43 37.12
N GLU A 18 4.16 -3.38 36.31
CA GLU A 18 3.07 -3.05 35.38
C GLU A 18 2.86 -4.18 34.37
N PRO A 19 1.61 -4.52 34.02
CA PRO A 19 1.32 -5.59 33.06
C PRO A 19 1.83 -5.21 31.66
N THR A 20 2.37 -6.17 30.94
CA THR A 20 2.82 -5.95 29.55
C THR A 20 1.62 -5.75 28.62
N PHE A 21 1.89 -5.20 27.43
CA PHE A 21 0.87 -5.01 26.41
C PHE A 21 0.16 -6.33 26.04
N GLU A 22 0.90 -7.41 25.82
CA GLU A 22 0.35 -8.72 25.49
C GLU A 22 -0.55 -9.27 26.61
N GLN A 23 -0.18 -9.01 27.87
CA GLN A 23 -0.98 -9.41 29.03
C GLN A 23 -2.29 -8.62 29.09
N LEU A 24 -2.25 -7.32 28.79
CA LEU A 24 -3.44 -6.48 28.73
C LEU A 24 -4.37 -6.93 27.58
N ALA A 25 -3.83 -7.14 26.38
CA ALA A 25 -4.59 -7.61 25.21
C ALA A 25 -5.27 -8.96 25.50
N THR A 26 -4.52 -9.94 26.02
CA THR A 26 -5.06 -11.26 26.39
C THR A 26 -6.21 -11.13 27.40
N ARG A 27 -6.06 -10.26 28.41
CA ARG A 27 -7.12 -10.03 29.41
C ARG A 27 -8.37 -9.40 28.81
N VAL A 28 -8.23 -8.52 27.82
CA VAL A 28 -9.36 -7.94 27.09
C VAL A 28 -10.07 -9.04 26.28
N ASP A 29 -9.34 -9.86 25.53
CA ASP A 29 -9.91 -10.95 24.73
C ASP A 29 -10.66 -11.97 25.60
N ASP A 30 -10.07 -12.35 26.74
CA ASP A 30 -10.69 -13.26 27.70
C ASP A 30 -11.96 -12.65 28.31
N ALA A 31 -11.94 -11.36 28.64
CA ALA A 31 -13.11 -10.67 29.15
C ALA A 31 -14.23 -10.58 28.10
N VAL A 32 -13.90 -10.31 26.84
CA VAL A 32 -14.85 -10.29 25.73
C VAL A 32 -15.48 -11.67 25.54
N LYS A 33 -14.69 -12.76 25.53
CA LYS A 33 -15.21 -14.13 25.47
C LYS A 33 -16.11 -14.46 26.66
N ALA A 34 -15.74 -14.02 27.86
CA ALA A 34 -16.56 -14.24 29.06
C ALA A 34 -17.92 -13.55 28.95
N LEU A 35 -18.00 -12.34 28.37
CA LEU A 35 -19.26 -11.62 28.14
C LEU A 35 -20.24 -12.42 27.27
N GLU A 36 -19.75 -13.21 26.30
CA GLU A 36 -20.60 -14.02 25.43
C GLU A 36 -21.36 -15.11 26.18
N SER A 37 -20.83 -15.57 27.31
CA SER A 37 -21.43 -16.61 28.14
C SER A 37 -22.48 -16.10 29.13
N LEU A 38 -22.62 -14.77 29.27
CA LEU A 38 -23.58 -14.16 30.18
C LEU A 38 -25.01 -14.27 29.66
N ASP A 39 -25.97 -14.24 30.59
CA ASP A 39 -27.36 -14.09 30.22
C ASP A 39 -27.60 -12.71 29.54
N PRO A 40 -28.63 -12.57 28.69
CA PRO A 40 -28.83 -11.36 27.90
C PRO A 40 -28.95 -10.08 28.73
N ALA A 41 -29.54 -10.15 29.93
CA ALA A 41 -29.71 -8.98 30.78
C ALA A 41 -28.38 -8.54 31.40
N ALA A 42 -27.60 -9.48 31.95
CA ALA A 42 -26.27 -9.20 32.47
C ALA A 42 -25.31 -8.69 31.37
N ARG A 43 -25.36 -9.30 30.19
CA ARG A 43 -24.57 -8.88 29.03
C ARG A 43 -24.87 -7.43 28.62
N THR A 44 -26.15 -7.06 28.56
CA THR A 44 -26.57 -5.68 28.22
C THR A 44 -26.00 -4.67 29.21
N VAL A 45 -26.05 -4.95 30.51
CA VAL A 45 -25.52 -4.06 31.56
C VAL A 45 -24.00 -3.92 31.45
N ALA A 46 -23.28 -5.01 31.17
CA ALA A 46 -21.83 -4.99 31.03
C ALA A 46 -21.38 -4.26 29.75
N GLU A 47 -22.09 -4.45 28.63
CA GLU A 47 -21.85 -3.72 27.38
C GLU A 47 -22.11 -2.22 27.55
N GLU A 48 -23.17 -1.83 28.27
CA GLU A 48 -23.45 -0.42 28.59
C GLU A 48 -22.35 0.19 29.48
N LEU A 49 -21.89 -0.52 30.50
CA LEU A 49 -20.78 -0.06 31.34
C LEU A 49 -19.51 0.16 30.51
N LYS A 50 -19.17 -0.81 29.64
CA LYS A 50 -18.03 -0.69 28.72
C LYS A 50 -18.17 0.55 27.84
N ALA A 51 -19.33 0.73 27.21
CA ALA A 51 -19.61 1.87 26.34
C ALA A 51 -19.49 3.22 27.09
N ALA A 52 -20.02 3.30 28.32
CA ALA A 52 -19.95 4.49 29.14
C ALA A 52 -18.50 4.86 29.50
N VAL A 53 -17.69 3.87 29.88
CA VAL A 53 -16.26 4.06 30.19
C VAL A 53 -15.49 4.49 28.93
N GLU A 54 -15.72 3.83 27.80
CA GLU A 54 -15.08 4.17 26.52
C GLU A 54 -15.44 5.60 26.06
N ALA A 55 -16.68 6.04 26.28
CA ALA A 55 -17.12 7.40 25.96
C ALA A 55 -16.36 8.46 26.76
N ILE A 56 -16.15 8.23 28.07
CA ILE A 56 -15.39 9.12 28.94
C ILE A 56 -13.92 9.16 28.51
N HIS A 57 -13.31 8.00 28.27
CA HIS A 57 -11.92 7.91 27.80
C HIS A 57 -11.73 8.66 26.48
N ARG A 58 -12.63 8.44 25.51
CA ARG A 58 -12.61 9.13 24.23
C ARG A 58 -12.71 10.64 24.39
N ALA A 59 -13.62 11.13 25.24
CA ALA A 59 -13.75 12.56 25.50
C ALA A 59 -12.46 13.18 26.08
N GLY A 60 -11.81 12.49 27.01
CA GLY A 60 -10.53 12.90 27.59
C GLY A 60 -9.41 12.91 26.56
N LEU A 61 -9.21 11.81 25.85
CA LEU A 61 -8.17 11.67 24.83
C LEU A 61 -8.33 12.68 23.68
N VAL A 62 -9.56 12.92 23.20
CA VAL A 62 -9.82 13.95 22.18
C VAL A 62 -9.41 15.33 22.68
N THR A 63 -9.67 15.65 23.95
CA THR A 63 -9.27 16.92 24.54
C THR A 63 -7.75 17.06 24.59
N ILE A 64 -7.04 15.99 24.99
CA ILE A 64 -5.57 15.94 25.04
C ILE A 64 -4.97 16.13 23.64
N VAL A 65 -5.38 15.30 22.67
CA VAL A 65 -4.88 15.36 21.29
C VAL A 65 -5.13 16.73 20.66
N ARG A 66 -6.32 17.32 20.86
CA ARG A 66 -6.62 18.67 20.36
C ARG A 66 -5.72 19.73 20.99
N SER A 67 -5.46 19.65 22.29
CA SER A 67 -4.58 20.59 22.98
C SER A 67 -3.14 20.49 22.48
N LEU A 68 -2.61 19.27 22.33
CA LEU A 68 -1.25 19.05 21.83
C LEU A 68 -1.10 19.48 20.36
N ARG A 69 -2.13 19.25 19.54
CA ARG A 69 -2.11 19.65 18.13
C ARG A 69 -2.21 21.16 17.94
N ALA A 70 -2.84 21.89 18.86
CA ALA A 70 -3.11 23.32 18.73
C ALA A 70 -1.86 24.21 18.96
N ASP A 71 -0.84 23.69 19.66
CA ASP A 71 0.40 24.39 19.94
C ASP A 71 1.56 23.80 19.12
N ASP A 72 2.18 24.62 18.29
CA ASP A 72 3.31 24.25 17.42
C ASP A 72 4.50 23.66 18.17
N ALA A 73 4.70 24.03 19.44
CA ALA A 73 5.78 23.48 20.25
C ALA A 73 5.52 22.03 20.72
N THR A 74 4.25 21.65 20.88
CA THR A 74 3.86 20.31 21.39
C THR A 74 3.37 19.36 20.30
N ARG A 75 3.09 19.91 19.10
CA ARG A 75 2.67 19.14 17.93
C ARG A 75 3.68 18.06 17.49
N PRO A 76 5.01 18.27 17.50
CA PRO A 76 5.98 17.18 17.23
C PRO A 76 5.89 16.04 18.24
N VAL A 77 5.72 16.36 19.52
CA VAL A 77 5.58 15.35 20.60
C VAL A 77 4.33 14.49 20.39
N LEU A 78 3.24 15.07 19.88
CA LEU A 78 2.06 14.29 19.52
C LEU A 78 2.38 13.24 18.43
N PHE A 79 3.20 13.58 17.43
CA PHE A 79 3.59 12.63 16.40
C PHE A 79 4.48 11.51 16.98
N ASP A 80 5.49 11.87 17.78
CA ASP A 80 6.34 10.88 18.46
C ASP A 80 5.51 9.93 19.35
N LEU A 81 4.47 10.45 20.01
CA LEU A 81 3.53 9.64 20.80
C LEU A 81 2.67 8.73 19.92
N VAL A 82 2.20 9.20 18.75
CA VAL A 82 1.40 8.37 17.83
C VAL A 82 2.24 7.24 17.22
N ASP A 83 3.56 7.43 17.11
CA ASP A 83 4.48 6.38 16.63
C ASP A 83 4.70 5.26 17.67
N ASP A 84 4.38 5.50 18.96
CA ASP A 84 4.34 4.42 19.96
C ASP A 84 3.16 3.47 19.68
N PRO A 85 3.40 2.16 19.53
CA PRO A 85 2.35 1.21 19.11
C PRO A 85 1.21 1.07 20.12
N VAL A 86 1.47 1.27 21.42
CA VAL A 86 0.44 1.19 22.47
C VAL A 86 -0.45 2.43 22.41
N VAL A 87 0.14 3.60 22.22
CA VAL A 87 -0.59 4.87 22.05
C VAL A 87 -1.38 4.86 20.73
N HIS A 88 -0.77 4.41 19.63
CA HIS A 88 -1.45 4.25 18.35
C HIS A 88 -2.70 3.37 18.49
N LEU A 89 -2.55 2.22 19.15
CA LEU A 89 -3.67 1.31 19.39
C LEU A 89 -4.75 1.95 20.26
N LEU A 90 -4.38 2.61 21.36
CA LEU A 90 -5.32 3.30 22.24
C LEU A 90 -6.15 4.35 21.47
N LEU A 91 -5.47 5.17 20.67
CA LEU A 91 -6.12 6.20 19.87
C LEU A 91 -6.99 5.59 18.76
N SER A 92 -6.58 4.47 18.18
CA SER A 92 -7.36 3.73 17.18
C SER A 92 -8.60 3.07 17.78
N LEU A 93 -8.48 2.42 18.95
CA LEU A 93 -9.60 1.81 19.69
C LEU A 93 -10.67 2.84 20.04
N HIS A 94 -10.27 4.07 20.40
CA HIS A 94 -11.19 5.17 20.65
C HIS A 94 -11.61 5.95 19.40
N GLN A 95 -11.23 5.49 18.20
CA GLN A 95 -11.51 6.12 16.90
C GLN A 95 -11.09 7.60 16.82
N ILE A 96 -9.98 7.92 17.45
CA ILE A 96 -9.36 9.26 17.47
C ILE A 96 -8.36 9.37 16.34
N VAL A 97 -7.57 8.33 16.14
CA VAL A 97 -6.85 8.06 14.89
C VAL A 97 -7.76 7.17 14.07
N ARG A 98 -8.17 7.64 12.89
CA ARG A 98 -8.79 6.77 11.90
C ARG A 98 -7.64 6.27 11.01
N PRO A 99 -7.55 4.96 10.75
CA PRO A 99 -6.71 4.48 9.67
C PRO A 99 -7.10 5.25 8.41
N ASP A 100 -6.10 5.59 7.60
CA ASP A 100 -6.37 6.31 6.36
C ASP A 100 -7.38 5.51 5.53
N PRO A 101 -8.50 6.11 5.09
CA PRO A 101 -9.53 5.40 4.35
C PRO A 101 -9.00 4.69 3.10
N MET A 102 -7.92 5.20 2.48
CA MET A 102 -7.31 4.54 1.33
C MET A 102 -6.63 3.23 1.74
N THR A 103 -5.95 3.21 2.88
CA THR A 103 -5.30 2.00 3.42
C THR A 103 -6.33 0.93 3.76
N GLU A 104 -7.44 1.29 4.42
CA GLU A 104 -8.51 0.33 4.74
C GLU A 104 -9.19 -0.20 3.48
N ALA A 105 -9.47 0.69 2.52
CA ALA A 105 -10.07 0.32 1.24
C ALA A 105 -9.16 -0.61 0.44
N THR A 106 -7.85 -0.33 0.39
CA THR A 106 -6.87 -1.18 -0.29
C THR A 106 -6.86 -2.59 0.30
N ARG A 107 -6.87 -2.72 1.64
CA ARG A 107 -6.95 -4.01 2.32
C ARG A 107 -8.26 -4.75 2.00
N ALA A 108 -9.40 -4.06 2.06
CA ALA A 108 -10.71 -4.65 1.75
C ALA A 108 -10.78 -5.16 0.29
N LEU A 109 -10.17 -4.43 -0.65
CA LEU A 109 -10.09 -4.85 -2.06
C LEU A 109 -9.16 -6.05 -2.26
N GLN A 110 -8.05 -6.15 -1.51
CA GLN A 110 -7.15 -7.30 -1.57
C GLN A 110 -7.85 -8.61 -1.17
N GLU A 111 -8.74 -8.59 -0.17
CA GLU A 111 -9.48 -9.77 0.30
C GLU A 111 -10.43 -10.34 -0.77
N VAL A 112 -11.05 -9.48 -1.57
CA VAL A 112 -11.98 -9.89 -2.64
C VAL A 112 -11.32 -10.10 -4.00
N ARG A 113 -10.03 -9.72 -4.14
CA ARG A 113 -9.27 -9.80 -5.40
C ARG A 113 -9.25 -11.20 -6.03
N PRO A 114 -9.09 -12.32 -5.28
CA PRO A 114 -9.16 -13.66 -5.86
C PRO A 114 -10.51 -13.96 -6.52
N GLN A 115 -11.62 -13.46 -5.95
CA GLN A 115 -12.95 -13.63 -6.51
C GLN A 115 -13.15 -12.74 -7.75
N LEU A 116 -12.64 -11.51 -7.73
CA LEU A 116 -12.64 -10.61 -8.89
C LEU A 116 -11.88 -11.22 -10.08
N GLN A 117 -10.69 -11.75 -9.83
CA GLN A 117 -9.86 -12.42 -10.83
C GLN A 117 -10.53 -13.70 -11.36
N GLY A 118 -11.24 -14.44 -10.51
CA GLY A 118 -12.07 -15.58 -10.92
C GLY A 118 -13.21 -15.20 -11.88
N HIS A 119 -13.69 -13.95 -11.80
CA HIS A 119 -14.64 -13.37 -12.74
C HIS A 119 -13.98 -12.68 -13.95
N GLY A 120 -12.66 -12.81 -14.11
CA GLY A 120 -11.90 -12.26 -15.23
C GLY A 120 -11.73 -10.74 -15.18
N GLY A 121 -11.79 -10.15 -13.99
CA GLY A 121 -11.59 -8.71 -13.79
C GLY A 121 -10.66 -8.39 -12.62
N ASP A 122 -10.32 -7.12 -12.47
CA ASP A 122 -9.61 -6.59 -11.30
C ASP A 122 -10.10 -5.18 -10.99
N VAL A 123 -9.65 -4.63 -9.87
CA VAL A 123 -10.03 -3.30 -9.38
C VAL A 123 -8.81 -2.52 -8.90
N THR A 124 -8.78 -1.25 -9.27
CA THR A 124 -7.81 -0.28 -8.75
C THR A 124 -8.55 0.84 -8.02
N LEU A 125 -8.18 1.13 -6.79
CA LEU A 125 -8.69 2.29 -6.06
C LEU A 125 -7.97 3.55 -6.56
N VAL A 126 -8.73 4.56 -7.00
CA VAL A 126 -8.18 5.83 -7.51
C VAL A 126 -8.12 6.87 -6.41
N ARG A 127 -9.24 7.08 -5.71
CA ARG A 127 -9.36 8.05 -4.60
C ARG A 127 -10.61 7.79 -3.79
N ILE A 128 -10.69 8.37 -2.60
CA ILE A 128 -11.91 8.42 -1.79
C ILE A 128 -12.24 9.89 -1.54
N ASP A 129 -13.48 10.28 -1.85
CA ASP A 129 -13.93 11.66 -1.70
C ASP A 129 -15.42 11.69 -1.33
N GLY A 130 -15.78 12.50 -0.34
CA GLY A 130 -17.17 12.62 0.14
C GLY A 130 -17.82 11.33 0.62
N GLY A 131 -17.03 10.32 0.99
CA GLY A 131 -17.51 8.97 1.35
C GLY A 131 -17.87 8.08 0.16
N ILE A 132 -17.43 8.46 -1.04
CA ILE A 132 -17.52 7.65 -2.26
C ILE A 132 -16.12 7.21 -2.65
N ALA A 133 -15.94 5.91 -2.88
CA ALA A 133 -14.70 5.37 -3.42
C ALA A 133 -14.74 5.35 -4.94
N PHE A 134 -13.79 6.06 -5.55
CA PHE A 134 -13.59 6.11 -6.98
C PHE A 134 -12.69 4.93 -7.36
N VAL A 135 -13.25 3.97 -8.09
CA VAL A 135 -12.57 2.73 -8.45
C VAL A 135 -12.54 2.55 -9.96
N ARG A 136 -11.47 1.95 -10.44
CA ARG A 136 -11.27 1.59 -11.84
C ARG A 136 -11.38 0.08 -11.96
N LEU A 137 -12.33 -0.40 -12.76
CA LEU A 137 -12.51 -1.84 -13.03
C LEU A 137 -11.80 -2.21 -14.33
N THR A 138 -11.02 -3.29 -14.32
CA THR A 138 -10.32 -3.82 -15.50
C THR A 138 -10.77 -5.25 -15.82
N GLY A 139 -10.49 -5.73 -17.04
CA GLY A 139 -10.81 -7.09 -17.50
C GLY A 139 -12.11 -7.22 -18.29
N ALA A 140 -12.85 -8.33 -18.10
CA ALA A 140 -14.05 -8.72 -18.86
C ALA A 140 -15.21 -7.70 -18.86
N CYS A 141 -15.05 -6.58 -18.15
CA CYS A 141 -15.94 -5.43 -18.14
C CYS A 141 -15.74 -4.45 -19.29
N ASN A 142 -14.68 -4.56 -20.11
CA ASN A 142 -14.42 -3.60 -21.19
C ASN A 142 -15.28 -3.78 -22.46
N GLY A 143 -16.41 -4.53 -22.43
CA GLY A 143 -17.22 -4.71 -23.65
C GLY A 143 -18.57 -5.42 -23.61
N CYS A 144 -19.07 -5.92 -22.46
CA CYS A 144 -20.38 -6.60 -22.41
C CYS A 144 -21.22 -6.18 -21.20
N SER A 145 -22.45 -5.75 -21.44
CA SER A 145 -23.35 -5.08 -20.50
C SER A 145 -23.96 -5.94 -19.38
N MET A 146 -23.68 -7.26 -19.34
CA MET A 146 -24.20 -8.15 -18.27
C MET A 146 -23.15 -8.64 -17.27
N SER A 147 -21.84 -8.62 -17.58
CA SER A 147 -20.76 -9.09 -16.70
C SER A 147 -20.22 -8.01 -15.75
N SER A 148 -20.56 -6.74 -15.96
CA SER A 148 -20.08 -5.60 -15.16
C SER A 148 -20.80 -5.41 -13.82
N VAL A 149 -22.05 -5.90 -13.71
CA VAL A 149 -22.89 -5.68 -12.53
C VAL A 149 -22.41 -6.54 -11.34
N THR A 150 -22.05 -7.79 -11.59
CA THR A 150 -21.58 -8.71 -10.54
C THR A 150 -20.23 -8.28 -9.96
N LEU A 151 -19.29 -7.85 -10.80
CA LEU A 151 -17.99 -7.33 -10.36
C LEU A 151 -18.14 -6.02 -9.57
N ARG A 152 -18.96 -5.08 -10.06
CA ARG A 152 -19.27 -3.84 -9.35
C ARG A 152 -19.87 -4.12 -7.97
N ASN A 153 -20.86 -4.99 -7.87
CA ASN A 153 -21.53 -5.31 -6.61
C ASN A 153 -20.57 -5.96 -5.60
N LEU A 154 -19.65 -6.80 -6.07
CA LEU A 154 -18.64 -7.43 -5.21
C LEU A 154 -17.68 -6.39 -4.62
N VAL A 155 -17.18 -5.47 -5.47
CA VAL A 155 -16.31 -4.36 -5.04
C VAL A 155 -17.04 -3.40 -4.09
N GLU A 156 -18.27 -3.03 -4.43
CA GLU A 156 -19.07 -2.11 -3.62
C GLU A 156 -19.34 -2.70 -2.23
N LYS A 157 -19.74 -3.96 -2.17
CA LYS A 157 -19.97 -4.66 -0.91
C LYS A 157 -18.69 -4.73 -0.07
N ALA A 158 -17.55 -5.07 -0.67
CA ALA A 158 -16.27 -5.14 0.04
C ALA A 158 -15.87 -3.80 0.67
N LEU A 159 -16.01 -2.71 -0.09
CA LEU A 159 -15.62 -1.39 0.37
C LEU A 159 -16.58 -0.81 1.42
N VAL A 160 -17.89 -1.01 1.25
CA VAL A 160 -18.88 -0.53 2.23
C VAL A 160 -18.84 -1.35 3.52
N ASP A 161 -18.65 -2.68 3.44
CA ASP A 161 -18.56 -3.53 4.64
C ASP A 161 -17.20 -3.36 5.35
N GLY A 162 -16.12 -3.08 4.60
CA GLY A 162 -14.75 -3.02 5.12
C GLY A 162 -14.25 -1.64 5.56
N VAL A 163 -14.91 -0.54 5.15
CA VAL A 163 -14.44 0.83 5.41
C VAL A 163 -15.61 1.72 5.83
N ALA A 164 -15.66 2.09 7.11
CA ALA A 164 -16.76 2.87 7.68
C ALA A 164 -16.94 4.27 7.06
N ALA A 165 -15.91 4.79 6.38
CA ALA A 165 -15.97 6.06 5.67
C ALA A 165 -16.60 5.98 4.27
N ILE A 166 -16.80 4.77 3.71
CA ILE A 166 -17.31 4.57 2.35
C ILE A 166 -18.77 4.13 2.40
N ASN A 167 -19.64 4.90 1.74
CA ASN A 167 -21.08 4.62 1.65
C ASN A 167 -21.51 4.15 0.25
N GLY A 168 -20.57 4.11 -0.70
CA GLY A 168 -20.83 3.69 -2.07
C GLY A 168 -19.59 3.85 -2.95
N ILE A 169 -19.69 3.34 -4.19
CA ILE A 169 -18.60 3.41 -5.16
C ILE A 169 -19.02 4.13 -6.43
N GLU A 170 -18.07 4.85 -7.02
CA GLU A 170 -18.18 5.38 -8.36
C GLU A 170 -17.12 4.72 -9.24
N VAL A 171 -17.59 4.04 -10.29
CA VAL A 171 -16.68 3.45 -11.27
C VAL A 171 -16.25 4.59 -12.18
N VAL A 172 -15.00 5.03 -12.03
CA VAL A 172 -14.44 5.96 -12.99
C VAL A 172 -14.27 5.22 -14.32
N PRO A 173 -14.66 5.83 -15.44
CA PRO A 173 -14.38 5.24 -16.73
C PRO A 173 -12.87 4.98 -16.80
N ASN A 174 -12.49 3.83 -17.36
CA ASN A 174 -11.15 3.68 -17.91
C ASN A 174 -10.94 4.89 -18.80
N GLU A 175 -10.00 5.77 -18.40
CA GLU A 175 -9.48 6.69 -19.39
C GLU A 175 -8.96 5.76 -20.48
N PRO A 176 -9.48 5.83 -21.71
CA PRO A 176 -8.75 5.19 -22.79
C PRO A 176 -7.35 5.80 -22.69
N GLU A 177 -6.32 4.98 -22.55
CA GLU A 177 -5.01 5.40 -23.06
C GLU A 177 -5.32 6.00 -24.42
N GLN A 178 -5.11 7.31 -24.55
CA GLN A 178 -5.81 8.11 -25.55
C GLN A 178 -5.75 7.40 -26.89
N THR A 179 -6.86 6.80 -27.31
CA THR A 179 -6.95 6.24 -28.66
C THR A 179 -7.34 7.41 -29.54
N VAL A 180 -6.45 8.38 -29.63
CA VAL A 180 -6.52 9.40 -30.67
C VAL A 180 -6.17 8.64 -31.94
N ILE A 181 -7.19 8.17 -32.66
CA ILE A 181 -7.01 7.98 -34.09
C ILE A 181 -6.96 9.40 -34.65
N SER A 182 -5.76 9.97 -34.71
CA SER A 182 -5.52 11.23 -35.37
C SER A 182 -6.12 11.16 -36.80
N PRO A 183 -6.64 12.27 -37.37
CA PRO A 183 -7.08 12.29 -38.76
C PRO A 183 -5.96 11.85 -39.73
N GLU A 184 -4.70 11.97 -39.30
CA GLU A 184 -3.52 11.45 -39.98
C GLU A 184 -3.50 9.91 -40.05
N SER A 185 -4.08 9.17 -39.11
CA SER A 185 -4.15 7.70 -39.15
C SER A 185 -5.09 7.17 -40.24
N LEU A 186 -5.90 8.02 -40.87
CA LEU A 186 -6.70 7.66 -42.06
C LEU A 186 -5.95 7.92 -43.38
N PHE A 187 -4.83 8.65 -43.35
CA PHE A 187 -4.10 9.08 -44.54
C PHE A 187 -2.58 8.99 -44.47
N SER A 188 -2.00 8.48 -43.38
CA SER A 188 -0.55 8.44 -43.21
C SER A 188 0.00 7.06 -43.50
N THR A 189 0.79 7.00 -44.57
CA THR A 189 1.70 5.92 -44.89
C THR A 189 2.67 5.70 -43.71
N VAL A 190 2.75 4.45 -43.27
CA VAL A 190 3.73 3.91 -42.30
C VAL A 190 5.11 4.58 -42.42
N HIS A 191 5.54 5.29 -41.38
CA HIS A 191 6.95 5.44 -41.02
C HIS A 191 7.17 4.81 -39.64
N ALA A 192 7.96 3.74 -39.60
CA ALA A 192 7.94 2.73 -38.55
C ALA A 192 8.91 2.97 -37.37
N ASP A 193 9.68 4.08 -37.37
CA ASP A 193 10.90 4.16 -36.53
C ASP A 193 11.03 5.43 -35.67
N ASP A 194 10.06 6.35 -35.63
CA ASP A 194 10.18 7.53 -34.77
C ASP A 194 10.02 7.17 -33.28
N GLY A 195 11.11 7.33 -32.51
CA GLY A 195 11.15 7.24 -31.05
C GLY A 195 11.59 5.89 -30.45
N TRP A 196 11.97 4.89 -31.27
CA TRP A 196 12.47 3.61 -30.78
C TRP A 196 14.00 3.56 -30.80
N ALA A 197 14.61 3.37 -29.63
CA ALA A 197 16.05 3.14 -29.49
C ALA A 197 16.35 1.65 -29.44
N HIS A 198 17.44 1.24 -30.10
CA HIS A 198 17.91 -0.15 -30.07
C HIS A 198 18.62 -0.43 -28.74
N ALA A 199 18.29 -1.56 -28.10
CA ALA A 199 18.78 -1.91 -26.76
C ALA A 199 19.60 -3.21 -26.70
N GLY A 200 19.73 -3.93 -27.83
CA GLY A 200 20.47 -5.19 -27.91
C GLY A 200 19.65 -6.35 -28.45
N ALA A 201 20.24 -7.55 -28.49
CA ALA A 201 19.55 -8.77 -28.90
C ALA A 201 18.90 -9.48 -27.71
N VAL A 202 17.75 -10.11 -27.94
CA VAL A 202 17.08 -10.93 -26.90
C VAL A 202 17.96 -12.09 -26.43
N THR A 203 18.86 -12.59 -27.30
CA THR A 203 19.81 -13.65 -26.98
C THR A 203 20.85 -13.24 -25.95
N ASP A 204 21.08 -11.93 -25.77
CA ASP A 204 22.05 -11.40 -24.84
C ASP A 204 21.44 -11.20 -23.43
N MET A 205 20.12 -11.32 -23.31
CA MET A 205 19.44 -11.26 -22.02
C MET A 205 19.69 -12.53 -21.21
N PRO A 206 20.15 -12.41 -19.94
CA PRO A 206 20.19 -13.55 -19.05
C PRO A 206 18.78 -14.10 -18.81
N VAL A 207 18.68 -15.43 -18.67
CA VAL A 207 17.44 -16.06 -18.20
C VAL A 207 17.30 -15.72 -16.72
N ASN A 208 16.16 -15.14 -16.32
CA ASN A 208 15.92 -14.77 -14.93
C ASN A 208 17.01 -13.84 -14.38
N GLY A 209 17.31 -12.76 -15.11
CA GLY A 209 18.34 -11.79 -14.74
C GLY A 209 18.03 -10.40 -15.26
N LEU A 210 18.95 -9.47 -14.99
CA LEU A 210 18.87 -8.08 -15.43
C LEU A 210 20.12 -7.64 -16.17
N VAL A 211 19.98 -6.63 -17.01
CA VAL A 211 21.08 -5.89 -17.65
C VAL A 211 20.69 -4.42 -17.71
N ALA A 212 21.67 -3.52 -17.64
CA ALA A 212 21.42 -2.08 -17.64
C ALA A 212 22.15 -1.36 -18.78
N PRO A 213 21.67 -1.48 -20.04
CA PRO A 213 22.31 -0.81 -21.16
C PRO A 213 22.05 0.70 -21.16
N VAL A 214 22.85 1.43 -21.92
CA VAL A 214 22.57 2.81 -22.30
C VAL A 214 22.03 2.79 -23.73
N VAL A 215 20.89 3.41 -23.95
CA VAL A 215 20.26 3.50 -25.28
C VAL A 215 20.32 4.93 -25.79
N THR A 216 20.53 5.08 -27.10
CA THR A 216 20.59 6.39 -27.77
C THR A 216 19.28 6.64 -28.51
N THR A 217 18.58 7.70 -28.14
CA THR A 217 17.33 8.12 -28.77
C THR A 217 17.57 8.75 -30.15
N GLN A 218 16.63 8.57 -31.07
CA GLN A 218 16.66 9.22 -32.38
C GLN A 218 15.43 10.14 -32.53
N PRO A 219 15.57 11.33 -33.14
CA PRO A 219 16.78 11.89 -33.76
C PRO A 219 17.68 12.72 -32.81
N THR A 220 17.31 12.86 -31.54
CA THR A 220 17.94 13.78 -30.57
C THR A 220 19.35 13.35 -30.13
N GLY A 221 19.67 12.06 -30.20
CA GLY A 221 20.97 11.52 -29.77
C GLY A 221 21.17 11.47 -28.25
N GLN A 222 20.09 11.64 -27.47
CA GLN A 222 20.18 11.59 -26.01
C GLN A 222 20.42 10.16 -25.54
N GLU A 223 21.41 9.99 -24.67
CA GLU A 223 21.72 8.74 -23.98
C GLU A 223 20.84 8.61 -22.73
N VAL A 224 20.17 7.46 -22.58
CA VAL A 224 19.34 7.13 -21.42
C VAL A 224 19.76 5.77 -20.89
N SER A 225 20.05 5.70 -19.59
CA SER A 225 20.35 4.45 -18.90
C SER A 225 19.05 3.75 -18.55
N VAL A 226 18.91 2.49 -18.95
CA VAL A 226 17.69 1.70 -18.78
C VAL A 226 18.02 0.40 -18.09
N LEU A 227 17.07 -0.13 -17.32
CA LEU A 227 17.17 -1.43 -16.65
C LEU A 227 16.23 -2.42 -17.37
N LEU A 228 16.80 -3.43 -18.01
CA LEU A 228 16.06 -4.54 -18.61
C LEU A 228 16.03 -5.73 -17.66
N VAL A 229 14.87 -6.32 -17.49
CA VAL A 229 14.64 -7.44 -16.57
C VAL A 229 13.96 -8.56 -17.32
N SER A 230 14.52 -9.76 -17.22
CA SER A 230 13.99 -10.99 -17.81
C SER A 230 13.51 -11.91 -16.71
N ARG A 231 12.24 -12.31 -16.72
CA ARG A 231 11.66 -13.28 -15.78
C ARG A 231 10.73 -14.22 -16.52
N SER A 232 10.98 -15.53 -16.44
CA SER A 232 10.13 -16.57 -17.04
C SER A 232 9.82 -16.33 -18.53
N GLY A 233 10.76 -15.74 -19.28
CA GLY A 233 10.61 -15.42 -20.71
C GLY A 233 9.85 -14.13 -21.01
N GLN A 234 9.43 -13.38 -19.99
CA GLN A 234 8.89 -12.02 -20.13
C GLN A 234 9.99 -10.99 -19.88
N LEU A 235 9.94 -9.89 -20.65
CA LEU A 235 10.85 -8.75 -20.52
C LEU A 235 10.08 -7.55 -19.97
N SER A 236 10.65 -6.88 -18.99
CA SER A 236 10.24 -5.56 -18.49
C SER A 236 11.41 -4.59 -18.63
N CYS A 237 11.11 -3.30 -18.76
CA CYS A 237 12.13 -2.25 -18.91
C CYS A 237 11.77 -1.02 -18.08
N TYR A 238 12.75 -0.45 -17.40
CA TYR A 238 12.60 0.75 -16.58
C TYR A 238 13.70 1.76 -16.88
N VAL A 239 13.50 3.02 -16.49
CA VAL A 239 14.62 3.94 -16.31
C VAL A 239 15.52 3.37 -15.20
N ASN A 240 16.83 3.42 -15.37
CA ASN A 240 17.78 2.87 -14.42
C ASN A 240 18.00 3.79 -13.19
N GLU A 241 16.91 4.12 -12.51
CA GLU A 241 16.89 5.04 -11.39
C GLU A 241 15.92 4.52 -10.33
N CYS A 242 16.39 4.42 -9.10
CA CYS A 242 15.57 4.07 -7.94
C CYS A 242 14.60 5.21 -7.65
N ALA A 243 13.29 4.93 -7.59
CA ALA A 243 12.25 5.93 -7.35
C ALA A 243 12.37 6.69 -6.01
N HIS A 244 13.16 6.18 -5.06
CA HIS A 244 13.48 6.86 -3.80
C HIS A 244 14.35 8.10 -3.99
N GLU A 245 15.52 7.96 -4.64
CA GLU A 245 16.56 9.00 -4.69
C GLU A 245 17.31 9.04 -6.03
N ALA A 246 16.71 8.49 -7.10
CA ALA A 246 17.26 8.41 -8.45
C ALA A 246 18.65 7.75 -8.56
N LEU A 247 19.02 6.91 -7.58
CA LEU A 247 20.29 6.17 -7.61
C LEU A 247 20.19 4.96 -8.53
N PRO A 248 21.28 4.57 -9.22
CA PRO A 248 21.24 3.55 -10.26
C PRO A 248 20.91 2.16 -9.72
N LEU A 249 20.18 1.39 -10.52
CA LEU A 249 19.71 0.03 -10.20
C LEU A 249 20.52 -1.07 -10.91
N ASP A 250 21.64 -0.73 -11.55
CA ASP A 250 22.53 -1.66 -12.27
C ASP A 250 22.91 -2.91 -11.45
N ASN A 251 23.04 -2.74 -10.15
CA ASN A 251 23.44 -3.76 -9.19
C ASN A 251 22.30 -4.15 -8.24
N ALA A 252 21.04 -3.95 -8.65
CA ALA A 252 19.90 -4.39 -7.88
C ALA A 252 19.95 -5.91 -7.64
N VAL A 253 19.57 -6.32 -6.44
CA VAL A 253 19.43 -7.74 -6.13
C VAL A 253 18.10 -8.21 -6.73
N PHE A 254 18.19 -9.08 -7.74
CA PHE A 254 17.02 -9.68 -8.38
C PHE A 254 16.72 -11.06 -7.80
N ASP A 255 15.54 -11.19 -7.20
CA ASP A 255 14.96 -12.47 -6.80
C ASP A 255 13.96 -12.91 -7.87
N ALA A 256 14.38 -13.80 -8.75
CA ALA A 256 13.54 -14.29 -9.85
C ALA A 256 12.37 -15.17 -9.38
N GLU A 257 12.50 -15.83 -8.23
CA GLU A 257 11.48 -16.72 -7.67
C GLU A 257 10.31 -15.87 -7.15
N ASN A 258 10.62 -14.92 -6.25
CA ASN A 258 9.62 -14.02 -5.69
C ASN A 258 9.24 -12.88 -6.64
N GLY A 259 10.09 -12.59 -7.62
CA GLY A 259 9.82 -11.57 -8.62
C GLY A 259 10.14 -10.17 -8.17
N THR A 260 11.16 -9.99 -7.34
CA THR A 260 11.45 -8.70 -6.74
C THR A 260 12.82 -8.18 -7.13
N LEU A 261 12.91 -6.87 -7.28
CA LEU A 261 14.15 -6.11 -7.48
C LEU A 261 14.40 -5.28 -6.22
N THR A 262 15.51 -5.50 -5.55
CA THR A 262 15.89 -4.71 -4.37
C THR A 262 17.00 -3.75 -4.72
N CYS A 263 16.73 -2.46 -4.54
CA CYS A 263 17.70 -1.38 -4.71
C CYS A 263 18.92 -1.60 -3.79
N PRO A 264 20.16 -1.53 -4.31
CA PRO A 264 21.37 -1.85 -3.54
C PRO A 264 21.77 -0.77 -2.52
N TRP A 265 21.14 0.40 -2.59
CA TRP A 265 21.51 1.56 -1.77
C TRP A 265 20.79 1.56 -0.43
N HIS A 266 19.45 1.55 -0.46
CA HIS A 266 18.59 1.71 0.71
C HIS A 266 17.57 0.57 0.88
N GLY A 267 17.62 -0.46 0.03
CA GLY A 267 16.78 -1.66 0.16
C GLY A 267 15.33 -1.50 -0.32
N PHE A 268 15.01 -0.43 -1.05
CA PHE A 268 13.69 -0.29 -1.68
C PHE A 268 13.41 -1.49 -2.59
N CYS A 269 12.29 -2.14 -2.37
CA CYS A 269 11.93 -3.38 -3.04
C CYS A 269 10.81 -3.11 -4.03
N TYR A 270 10.96 -3.63 -5.26
CA TYR A 270 10.03 -3.43 -6.35
C TYR A 270 9.58 -4.77 -6.93
N ASP A 271 8.35 -4.87 -7.40
CA ASP A 271 7.95 -5.96 -8.30
C ASP A 271 8.69 -5.81 -9.63
N ALA A 272 9.35 -6.88 -10.06
CA ALA A 272 10.22 -6.88 -11.22
C ALA A 272 9.47 -6.79 -12.56
N GLY A 273 8.19 -7.15 -12.57
CA GLY A 273 7.35 -7.15 -13.76
C GLY A 273 6.62 -5.83 -13.97
N SER A 274 6.04 -5.27 -12.91
CA SER A 274 5.24 -4.04 -12.94
C SER A 274 6.02 -2.78 -12.56
N GLY A 275 7.12 -2.90 -11.83
CA GLY A 275 7.83 -1.77 -11.24
C GLY A 275 7.23 -1.29 -9.91
N GLU A 276 6.25 -2.03 -9.35
CA GLU A 276 5.54 -1.62 -8.15
C GLU A 276 6.43 -1.62 -6.91
N CYS A 277 6.62 -0.50 -6.21
CA CYS A 277 7.37 -0.49 -4.96
C CYS A 277 6.58 -1.13 -3.81
N LEU A 278 7.14 -2.22 -3.28
CA LEU A 278 6.57 -3.02 -2.21
C LEU A 278 6.90 -2.46 -0.82
N THR A 279 7.90 -1.58 -0.72
CA THR A 279 8.32 -0.93 0.53
C THR A 279 7.67 0.45 0.74
N ALA A 280 7.38 1.18 -0.34
CA ALA A 280 6.79 2.51 -0.31
C ALA A 280 5.93 2.73 -1.57
N PRO A 281 4.60 2.51 -1.51
CA PRO A 281 3.71 2.52 -2.69
C PRO A 281 3.67 3.84 -3.48
N GLU A 282 4.20 4.94 -2.96
CA GLU A 282 4.33 6.21 -3.67
C GLU A 282 5.58 6.31 -4.56
N ALA A 283 6.57 5.43 -4.39
CA ALA A 283 7.86 5.50 -5.07
C ALA A 283 7.96 4.44 -6.18
N GLN A 284 7.26 4.61 -7.30
CA GLN A 284 7.17 3.61 -8.37
C GLN A 284 8.30 3.72 -9.40
N LEU A 285 8.78 2.59 -9.94
CA LEU A 285 9.75 2.62 -11.04
C LEU A 285 9.10 3.19 -12.32
N GLU A 286 9.84 4.03 -13.03
CA GLU A 286 9.40 4.52 -14.33
C GLU A 286 9.58 3.43 -15.40
N GLN A 287 8.48 2.85 -15.85
CA GLN A 287 8.48 1.79 -16.86
C GLN A 287 8.55 2.36 -18.28
N LEU A 288 9.44 1.79 -19.10
CA LEU A 288 9.64 2.17 -20.49
C LEU A 288 8.99 1.16 -21.44
N PRO A 289 8.24 1.61 -22.48
CA PRO A 289 7.69 0.70 -23.47
C PRO A 289 8.79 -0.05 -24.21
N LEU A 290 8.67 -1.37 -24.28
CA LEU A 290 9.61 -2.25 -24.99
C LEU A 290 8.88 -3.09 -26.04
N ARG A 291 9.57 -3.39 -27.14
CA ARG A 291 9.13 -4.35 -28.15
C ARG A 291 10.27 -5.24 -28.57
N VAL A 292 9.93 -6.47 -28.95
CA VAL A 292 10.85 -7.40 -29.59
C VAL A 292 10.47 -7.51 -31.06
N SER A 293 11.41 -7.21 -31.95
CA SER A 293 11.22 -7.35 -33.40
C SER A 293 12.47 -8.00 -34.00
N ASN A 294 12.29 -9.10 -34.74
CA ASN A 294 13.38 -9.87 -35.35
C ASN A 294 14.49 -10.28 -34.35
N GLY A 295 14.10 -10.62 -33.11
CA GLY A 295 15.06 -10.99 -32.04
C GLY A 295 15.85 -9.81 -31.46
N GLN A 296 15.52 -8.58 -31.83
CA GLN A 296 16.11 -7.35 -31.29
C GLN A 296 15.15 -6.67 -30.32
N ILE A 297 15.70 -6.15 -29.23
CA ILE A 297 14.99 -5.37 -28.22
C ILE A 297 15.04 -3.90 -28.65
N TRP A 298 13.86 -3.29 -28.69
CA TRP A 298 13.69 -1.87 -28.94
C TRP A 298 12.96 -1.25 -27.76
N ILE A 299 13.45 -0.12 -27.29
CA ILE A 299 12.88 0.61 -26.15
C ILE A 299 12.44 1.97 -26.66
N ARG A 300 11.21 2.34 -26.34
CA ARG A 300 10.71 3.68 -26.65
C ARG A 300 11.07 4.58 -25.49
N VAL A 301 11.99 5.49 -25.74
CA VAL A 301 12.40 6.50 -24.78
C VAL A 301 11.83 7.81 -25.31
N GLY A 302 10.78 8.31 -24.66
CA GLY A 302 10.13 9.55 -25.07
C GLY A 302 10.99 10.78 -24.81
N PRO A 303 10.68 11.92 -25.43
CA PRO A 303 10.83 13.20 -24.75
C PRO A 303 9.90 13.30 -23.53
#